data_AF-A0ABD5LQU4-F1
#
_entry.id   AF-A0ABD5LQU4-F1
#
_cell.length_a   1.000
_cell.length_b   1.000
_cell.length_c   1.000
_cell.angle_alpha   90.00
_cell.angle_beta   90.00
_cell.angle_gamma   90.00
#
_symmetry.space_group_name_H-M   'P 1'
#
loop_
_entity.id
_entity.type
_entity.pdbx_description
1 polymer ?
#
loop_
_entity_poly.entity_id
_entity_poly.type
_entity_poly.pdbx_seq_one_letter_code
_entity_poly.pdbx_strand_id
1 'polypeptide(L)' 'MIHIPASGFIYMASIIKSMLENPCINKEFEKLIAADLLPILQNETNMTENFTALHLIKKQIIEE' A
#
# COMPACT_ATOMS: atom_id res chain seq x y z
N MET A 1 3.92 4.45 17.62
CA MET A 1 3.03 5.30 16.81
C MET A 1 3.90 6.27 16.03
N ILE A 2 4.01 6.09 14.72
CA ILE A 2 4.76 7.02 13.87
C ILE A 2 3.82 8.18 13.57
N HIS A 3 4.10 9.36 14.14
CA HIS A 3 3.33 10.56 13.86
C HIS A 3 3.90 11.23 12.60
N ILE A 4 3.25 11.00 11.46
CA ILE A 4 3.53 11.77 10.26
C ILE A 4 2.84 13.13 10.41
N PRO A 5 3.56 14.27 10.31
CA PRO A 5 2.92 15.58 10.26
C PRO A 5 1.96 15.63 9.07
N ALA A 6 0.80 16.26 9.23
CA ALA A 6 -0.21 16.33 8.16
C ALA A 6 0.37 16.83 6.83
N SER A 7 1.27 17.81 6.88
CA SER A 7 1.98 18.31 5.70
C SER A 7 2.83 17.25 4.99
N GLY A 8 3.51 16.39 5.76
CA GLY A 8 4.29 15.27 5.22
C GLY A 8 3.40 14.25 4.53
N PHE A 9 2.25 13.94 5.11
CA PHE A 9 1.26 13.04 4.49
C PHE A 9 0.73 13.62 3.17
N ILE A 10 0.35 14.91 3.17
CA ILE A 10 -0.16 15.59 1.96
C ILE A 10 0.91 15.62 0.85
N TYR A 11 2.18 15.85 1.20
CA TYR A 11 3.29 15.80 0.26
C TYR A 11 3.42 14.40 -0.38
N MET A 12 3.47 13.35 0.44
CA MET A 12 3.58 11.98 -0.05
C MET A 12 2.39 11.60 -0.95
N ALA A 13 1.16 11.94 -0.55
CA ALA A 13 -0.03 11.72 -1.36
C ALA A 13 0.03 12.45 -2.71
N SER A 14 0.58 13.67 -2.73
CA SER A 14 0.73 14.47 -3.95
C SER A 14 1.77 13.87 -4.91
N ILE A 15 2.88 13.35 -4.39
CA ILE A 15 3.90 12.66 -5.20
C ILE A 15 3.30 11.38 -5.81
N ILE A 16 2.62 10.57 -5.02
CA ILE A 16 1.95 9.34 -5.50
C ILE A 16 0.93 9.69 -6.58
N LYS A 17 0.12 10.73 -6.37
CA LYS A 17 -0.83 11.22 -7.37
C LYS A 17 -0.14 11.56 -8.69
N SER A 18 0.94 12.34 -8.64
CA SER A 18 1.71 12.71 -9.84
C SER A 18 2.32 11.49 -10.55
N MET A 19 2.74 10.48 -9.79
CA MET A 19 3.25 9.22 -10.37
C MET A 19 2.14 8.43 -11.08
N LEU A 20 0.93 8.38 -10.51
CA LEU A 20 -0.21 7.66 -11.07
C LEU A 20 -0.83 8.36 -12.30
N GLU A 21 -0.61 9.66 -12.46
CA GLU A 21 -0.96 10.39 -13.70
C GLU A 21 -0.16 9.87 -14.92
N ASN A 22 0.98 9.19 -14.70
CA ASN A 22 1.71 8.52 -15.76
C ASN A 22 1.06 7.15 -16.11
N PRO A 23 0.55 6.97 -17.35
CA PRO A 23 -0.17 5.75 -17.73
C PRO A 23 0.71 4.49 -17.77
N CYS A 24 2.04 4.63 -17.88
CA CYS A 24 2.96 3.49 -17.79
C CYS A 24 3.04 2.97 -16.35
N ILE A 25 3.18 3.89 -15.39
CA ILE A 25 3.27 3.56 -13.97
C ILE A 25 1.96 2.97 -13.47
N ASN A 26 0.82 3.53 -13.89
CA ASN A 26 -0.49 2.98 -13.52
C ASN A 26 -0.63 1.51 -13.98
N LYS A 27 -0.22 1.20 -15.22
CA LYS A 27 -0.23 -0.19 -15.72
C LYS A 27 0.67 -1.12 -14.93
N GLU A 28 1.82 -0.65 -14.46
CA GLU A 28 2.71 -1.44 -13.62
C GLU A 28 2.07 -1.71 -12.25
N PHE A 29 1.38 -0.71 -11.70
CA PHE A 29 0.62 -0.85 -10.46
C PHE A 29 -0.48 -1.92 -10.57
N GLU A 30 -1.23 -1.94 -11.68
CA GLU A 30 -2.22 -2.97 -11.96
C GLU A 30 -1.62 -4.38 -12.02
N LYS A 31 -0.40 -4.53 -12.56
CA LYS A 31 0.29 -5.84 -12.56
C LYS A 31 0.67 -6.28 -11.15
N LEU A 32 1.14 -5.35 -10.32
CA LEU A 32 1.49 -5.63 -8.93
C LEU A 32 0.26 -6.03 -8.10
N ILE A 33 -0.88 -5.39 -8.37
CA ILE A 33 -2.19 -5.75 -7.80
C ILE A 33 -2.59 -7.16 -8.26
N ALA A 34 -2.55 -7.44 -9.56
CA ALA A 34 -2.90 -8.75 -10.11
C ALA A 34 -1.98 -9.89 -9.62
N ALA A 35 -0.77 -9.56 -9.19
CA ALA A 35 0.19 -10.48 -8.60
C ALA A 35 0.03 -10.66 -7.07
N ASP A 36 -1.00 -10.07 -6.45
CA ASP A 36 -1.22 -10.03 -5.00
C ASP A 36 -0.02 -9.46 -4.19
N LEU A 37 0.84 -8.68 -4.85
CA LEU A 37 2.01 -8.04 -4.21
C LEU A 37 1.63 -6.73 -3.52
N LEU A 38 0.52 -6.13 -3.94
CA LEU A 38 -0.09 -4.98 -3.28
C LEU A 38 -1.43 -5.41 -2.70
N PRO A 39 -1.75 -4.97 -1.47
CA PRO A 39 -3.04 -5.27 -0.89
C PRO A 39 -4.14 -4.60 -1.70
N ILE A 40 -5.03 -5.41 -2.25
CA ILE A 40 -6.27 -4.91 -2.83
C ILE A 40 -7.11 -4.38 -1.67
N LEU A 41 -7.40 -3.08 -1.68
CA LEU A 41 -8.38 -2.50 -0.77
C LEU A 41 -9.75 -3.05 -1.17
N GLN A 42 -10.12 -4.21 -0.63
CA GLN A 42 -11.46 -4.76 -0.78
C GLN A 42 -12.41 -3.87 0.02
N ASN A 43 -13.07 -2.95 -0.68
CA ASN A 43 -14.16 -2.09 -0.26
C ASN A 43 -14.09 -1.50 1.17
N GLU A 44 -13.94 -0.18 1.20
CA GLU A 44 -14.39 0.77 2.23
C GLU A 44 -15.43 0.29 3.27
N THR A 45 -15.07 -0.57 4.22
CA THR A 45 -15.87 -0.74 5.45
C THR A 45 -15.05 -1.09 6.69
N ASN A 46 -13.77 -1.47 6.62
CA ASN A 46 -12.98 -1.61 7.84
C ASN A 46 -11.53 -1.16 7.61
N MET A 47 -11.25 0.07 8.06
CA MET A 47 -9.91 0.55 8.35
C MET A 47 -9.37 -0.26 9.54
N THR A 48 -8.99 -1.52 9.31
CA THR A 48 -8.30 -2.35 10.31
C THR A 48 -6.81 -2.30 10.01
N GLU A 49 -6.15 -1.34 10.63
CA GLU A 49 -4.72 -0.99 10.51
C GLU A 49 -3.73 -2.10 10.93
N ASN A 50 -4.11 -3.38 11.00
CA ASN A 50 -3.22 -4.40 11.58
C ASN A 50 -3.21 -5.79 10.90
N PHE A 51 -3.89 -6.02 9.78
CA PHE A 51 -3.96 -7.39 9.25
C PHE A 51 -2.89 -7.74 8.21
N THR A 52 -2.49 -6.79 7.36
CA THR A 52 -1.54 -7.05 6.25
C THR A 52 -0.08 -7.08 6.68
N ALA A 53 0.33 -6.26 7.65
CA ALA A 53 1.67 -6.31 8.22
C ALA A 53 1.92 -7.61 9.01
N LEU A 54 0.91 -8.11 9.74
CA LEU A 54 1.03 -9.37 10.49
C LEU A 54 1.10 -10.61 9.59
N HIS A 55 0.48 -10.59 8.40
CA HIS A 55 0.56 -11.71 7.46
C HIS A 55 1.96 -11.85 6.85
N LEU A 56 2.59 -10.72 6.48
CA LEU A 56 3.97 -10.70 5.96
C LEU A 56 4.99 -11.11 7.04
N ILE A 57 4.83 -10.66 8.29
CA ILE A 57 5.71 -11.05 9.40
C ILE A 57 5.57 -12.55 9.73
N LYS A 58 4.36 -13.11 9.69
CA LYS A 58 4.16 -14.55 9.95
C LYS A 58 4.78 -15.45 8.90
N LYS A 59 4.74 -15.09 7.61
CA LYS A 59 5.37 -15.89 6.55
C LYS A 59 6.89 -15.98 6.74
N GLN A 60 7.51 -14.90 7.22
CA GLN A 60 8.96 -14.85 7.44
C GLN A 60 9.44 -15.60 8.68
N ILE A 61 8.56 -15.87 9.66
CA ILE A 61 8.88 -16.66 10.87
C ILE A 61 8.64 -18.17 10.66
N ILE A 62 7.85 -18.57 9.66
CA ILE A 62 7.50 -19.99 9.42
C ILE A 62 8.49 -20.68 8.45
N GLU A 63 9.38 -19.93 7.79
CA GLU A 63 10.43 -20.47 6.91
C GLU A 63 11.83 -20.57 7.58
N GLU A 64 11.90 -20.61 8.92
CA GLU A 64 13.13 -20.93 9.68
C GLU A 64 12.97 -22.19 10.55
#